data_AF-A0A067JR99-F1
#
_entry.id   AF-A0A067JR99-F1
#
_cell.length_a   1.000
_cell.length_b   1.000
_cell.length_c   1.000
_cell.angle_alpha   90.00
_cell.angle_beta   90.00
_cell.angle_gamma   90.00
#
_symmetry.space_group_name_H-M   'P 1'
#
loop_
_entity.id
_entity.type
_entity.pdbx_description
1 polymer ?
#
loop_
_entity_poly.entity_id
_entity_poly.type
_entity_poly.pdbx_seq_one_letter_code
_entity_poly.pdbx_strand_id
1 'polypeptide(L)'
;MAILYGPYLLAGHSSGDWDIRSRSVNSLSDWITPIPATYNNHLVSFSQEYGNSVFVLTNSNQSITMEKFPESGSSKSVHATFRVVLNESSSPKPSSVKDATGKYVMLEPFSLSGMFLVQQGKDVNLAVASSDGTDGSSLFRLVSGLDGKEGTISMESASQEDCFVFSGVDYKSGTSLKLSCKSESSDAKFNAGASFVMNNGISEYHPIIFVAKGANRNYLLAPLLSFRDEYYTVYFNIQA
;
A
#
# COMPACT_ATOMS: atom_id res chain seq x y z
N MET A 1 24.61 10.56 7.66
CA MET A 1 24.05 11.61 8.55
C MET A 1 22.83 11.05 9.28
N ALA A 2 22.62 11.43 10.54
CA ALA A 2 21.41 11.11 11.30
C ALA A 2 20.49 12.34 11.33
N ILE A 3 19.18 12.13 11.49
CA ILE A 3 18.17 13.20 11.51
C ILE A 3 17.53 13.24 12.89
N LEU A 4 17.49 14.43 13.50
CA LEU A 4 16.88 14.66 14.82
C LEU A 4 15.64 15.55 14.67
N TYR A 5 14.60 15.24 15.45
CA TYR A 5 13.44 16.11 15.65
C TYR A 5 13.25 16.34 17.14
N GLY A 6 13.67 17.51 17.63
CA GLY A 6 13.77 17.76 19.07
C GLY A 6 14.68 16.71 19.74
N PRO A 7 14.20 15.97 20.77
CA PRO A 7 14.97 14.92 21.43
C PRO A 7 14.95 13.57 20.68
N TYR A 8 14.19 13.44 19.59
CA TYR A 8 13.97 12.16 18.92
C TYR A 8 14.96 11.94 17.77
N LEU A 9 15.68 10.82 17.82
CA LEU A 9 16.40 10.27 16.68
C LEU A 9 15.42 9.63 15.71
N LEU A 10 15.37 10.13 14.48
CA LEU A 10 14.50 9.59 13.44
C LEU A 10 15.21 8.45 12.71
N ALA A 11 14.49 7.34 12.52
CA ALA A 11 14.88 6.21 11.71
C ALA A 11 13.87 6.01 10.57
N GLY A 12 14.36 5.56 9.41
CA GLY A 12 13.51 5.33 8.24
C GLY A 12 13.13 3.87 8.06
N HIS A 13 11.89 3.58 7.70
CA HIS A 13 11.48 2.24 7.25
C HIS A 13 12.24 1.85 5.97
N SER A 14 13.31 1.07 6.11
CA SER A 14 14.17 0.65 5.02
C SER A 14 14.96 -0.61 5.35
N SER A 15 15.23 -1.38 4.30
CA SER A 15 16.18 -2.50 4.32
C SER A 15 17.17 -2.33 3.17
N GLY A 16 18.27 -1.63 3.41
CA GLY A 16 19.40 -1.52 2.48
C GLY A 16 19.54 -0.17 1.76
N ASP A 17 18.45 0.42 1.24
CA ASP A 17 18.52 1.76 0.64
C ASP A 17 18.56 2.85 1.73
N TRP A 18 19.40 3.84 1.53
CA TRP A 18 19.70 4.89 2.51
C TRP A 18 20.11 6.21 1.86
N ASP A 19 19.97 6.32 0.53
CA ASP A 19 20.30 7.52 -0.22
C ASP A 19 19.14 8.53 -0.18
N ILE A 20 19.35 9.62 0.56
CA ILE A 20 18.47 10.79 0.58
C ILE A 20 19.00 11.82 -0.41
N ARG A 21 18.11 12.37 -1.24
CA ARG A 21 18.47 13.38 -2.24
C ARG A 21 17.76 14.70 -1.95
N SER A 22 18.49 15.71 -1.51
CA SER A 22 17.99 17.08 -1.50
C SER A 22 18.20 17.69 -2.89
N ARG A 23 17.23 17.54 -3.81
CA ARG A 23 17.32 18.12 -5.17
C ARG A 23 17.45 19.65 -5.20
N SER A 24 17.23 20.32 -4.06
CA SER A 24 17.43 21.75 -3.83
C SER A 24 17.49 21.97 -2.32
N VAL A 25 18.52 22.67 -1.83
CA VAL A 25 18.76 22.91 -0.40
C VAL A 25 18.12 24.22 0.08
N ASN A 26 17.23 24.81 -0.72
CA ASN A 26 16.63 26.11 -0.39
C ASN A 26 15.80 26.05 0.90
N SER A 27 15.16 24.91 1.19
CA SER A 27 14.47 24.69 2.46
C SER A 27 14.42 23.20 2.88
N LEU A 28 14.34 22.94 4.18
CA LEU A 28 14.14 21.58 4.73
C LEU A 28 12.83 20.94 4.24
N SER A 29 11.78 21.76 4.08
CA SER A 29 10.47 21.34 3.59
C SER A 29 10.48 20.80 2.16
N ASP A 30 11.52 21.11 1.37
CA ASP A 30 11.62 20.62 0.00
C ASP A 30 11.89 19.12 -0.07
N TRP A 31 12.45 18.53 1.01
CA TRP A 31 12.84 17.13 1.05
C TRP A 31 12.40 16.38 2.31
N ILE A 32 11.93 17.03 3.38
CA ILE A 32 11.27 16.38 4.53
C ILE A 32 9.93 17.05 4.81
N THR A 33 8.82 16.30 4.72
CA THR A 33 7.47 16.81 4.97
C THR A 33 6.73 15.99 6.04
N PRO A 34 5.99 16.61 6.97
CA PRO A 34 5.21 15.88 7.95
C PRO A 34 4.02 15.16 7.31
N ILE A 35 3.61 14.03 7.88
CA ILE A 35 2.38 13.35 7.47
C ILE A 35 1.22 13.81 8.37
N PRO A 36 0.08 14.23 7.80
CA PRO A 36 -1.10 14.56 8.58
C PRO A 36 -1.62 13.35 9.36
N ALA A 37 -1.99 13.53 10.62
CA ALA A 37 -2.55 12.47 11.46
C ALA A 37 -3.81 11.81 10.86
N THR A 38 -4.55 12.55 10.04
CA THR A 38 -5.74 12.03 9.35
C THR A 38 -5.43 10.90 8.37
N TYR A 39 -4.18 10.72 7.92
CA TYR A 39 -3.81 9.64 7.00
C TYR A 39 -3.99 8.25 7.63
N ASN A 40 -3.96 8.13 8.97
CA ASN A 40 -4.26 6.86 9.64
C ASN A 40 -5.70 6.38 9.34
N ASN A 41 -6.64 7.28 9.05
CA ASN A 41 -8.02 6.93 8.68
C ASN A 41 -8.13 6.33 7.27
N HIS A 42 -7.05 6.37 6.49
CA HIS A 42 -6.95 5.87 5.13
C HIS A 42 -6.04 4.65 5.02
N LEU A 43 -5.53 4.12 6.14
CA LEU A 43 -4.74 2.91 6.17
C LEU A 43 -5.62 1.66 6.21
N VAL A 44 -5.28 0.69 5.37
CA VAL A 44 -6.03 -0.56 5.19
C VAL A 44 -5.15 -1.78 5.05
N SER A 45 -5.76 -2.93 5.30
CA SER A 45 -5.27 -4.23 4.86
C SER A 45 -6.39 -4.97 4.11
N PHE A 46 -6.00 -5.69 3.06
CA PHE A 46 -6.93 -6.50 2.27
C PHE A 46 -6.67 -7.97 2.59
N SER A 47 -7.72 -8.69 2.97
CA SER A 47 -7.60 -10.06 3.45
C SER A 47 -8.59 -11.01 2.79
N GLN A 48 -8.23 -12.29 2.79
CA GLN A 48 -9.08 -13.38 2.37
C GLN A 48 -8.88 -14.58 3.29
N GLU A 49 -9.94 -15.34 3.48
CA GLU A 49 -9.89 -16.58 4.25
C GLU A 49 -9.71 -17.77 3.31
N TYR A 50 -8.78 -18.67 3.64
CA TYR A 50 -8.62 -19.94 2.96
C TYR A 50 -8.26 -21.03 3.96
N GLY A 51 -9.05 -22.10 3.99
CA GLY A 51 -8.96 -23.14 5.02
C GLY A 51 -9.15 -22.55 6.42
N ASN A 52 -8.21 -22.81 7.32
CA ASN A 52 -8.21 -22.30 8.70
C ASN A 52 -7.25 -21.12 8.88
N SER A 53 -6.98 -20.35 7.83
CA SER A 53 -6.02 -19.24 7.88
C SER A 53 -6.54 -18.02 7.15
N VAL A 54 -6.23 -16.85 7.71
CA VAL A 54 -6.43 -15.56 7.05
C VAL A 54 -5.14 -15.18 6.35
N PHE A 55 -5.26 -14.76 5.11
CA PHE A 55 -4.15 -14.24 4.32
C PHE A 55 -4.41 -12.79 3.96
N VAL A 56 -3.34 -12.04 3.79
CA VAL A 56 -3.35 -10.60 3.51
C VAL A 56 -2.48 -10.28 2.31
N LEU A 57 -2.96 -9.29 1.56
CA LEU A 57 -2.22 -8.66 0.47
C LEU A 57 -0.98 -7.99 1.05
N THR A 58 0.20 -8.32 0.52
CA THR A 58 1.50 -7.92 1.09
C THR A 58 2.45 -7.46 -0.01
N ASN A 59 3.12 -6.34 0.19
CA ASN A 59 4.24 -5.91 -0.64
C ASN A 59 5.51 -6.69 -0.28
N SER A 60 5.99 -7.50 -1.22
CA SER A 60 7.22 -8.28 -1.10
C SER A 60 8.15 -7.90 -2.25
N ASN A 61 9.10 -7.00 -1.97
CA ASN A 61 10.08 -6.50 -2.96
C ASN A 61 9.42 -5.97 -4.24
N GLN A 62 8.44 -5.08 -4.11
CA GLN A 62 7.69 -4.48 -5.24
C GLN A 62 6.84 -5.47 -6.05
N SER A 63 6.73 -6.72 -5.59
CA SER A 63 5.68 -7.64 -6.02
C SER A 63 4.61 -7.73 -4.94
N ILE A 64 3.41 -8.17 -5.32
CA ILE A 64 2.27 -8.25 -4.40
C ILE A 64 1.88 -9.69 -4.24
N THR A 65 1.93 -10.19 -3.01
CA THR A 65 1.66 -11.59 -2.67
C THR A 65 0.61 -11.71 -1.58
N MET A 66 -0.07 -12.85 -1.54
CA MET A 66 -0.86 -13.26 -0.39
C MET A 66 0.07 -13.91 0.64
N GLU A 67 0.12 -13.35 1.84
CA GLU A 67 0.87 -13.90 2.97
C GLU A 67 -0.05 -14.18 4.14
N LYS A 68 0.35 -15.05 5.07
CA LYS A 68 -0.42 -15.23 6.31
C LYS A 68 -0.56 -13.91 7.07
N PHE A 69 -1.72 -13.70 7.68
CA PHE A 69 -2.00 -12.51 8.49
C PHE A 69 -0.89 -12.31 9.55
N PRO A 70 -0.18 -11.17 9.54
CA PRO A 70 0.97 -10.95 10.41
C PRO A 70 0.58 -10.46 11.79
N GLU A 71 1.49 -10.65 12.74
CA GLU A 71 1.42 -9.98 14.05
C GLU A 71 1.67 -8.47 13.88
N SER A 72 0.95 -7.66 14.66
CA SER A 72 1.09 -6.20 14.65
C SER A 72 2.45 -5.77 15.21
N GLY A 73 3.06 -4.75 14.58
CA GLY A 73 4.39 -4.24 14.95
C GLY A 73 5.55 -5.04 14.35
N SER A 74 5.28 -5.90 13.37
CA SER A 74 6.30 -6.65 12.63
C SER A 74 6.58 -6.00 11.27
N SER A 75 7.75 -6.26 10.69
CA SER A 75 8.01 -5.87 9.29
C SER A 75 6.94 -6.36 8.30
N LYS A 76 6.30 -7.51 8.58
CA LYS A 76 5.21 -8.03 7.75
C LYS A 76 3.92 -7.22 7.89
N SER A 77 3.60 -6.68 9.07
CA SER A 77 2.42 -5.81 9.22
C SER A 77 2.58 -4.50 8.45
N VAL A 78 3.81 -3.96 8.40
CA VAL A 78 4.14 -2.81 7.54
C VAL A 78 3.90 -3.13 6.07
N HIS A 79 4.40 -4.28 5.61
CA HIS A 79 4.25 -4.70 4.21
C HIS A 79 2.81 -5.06 3.81
N ALA A 80 1.98 -5.46 4.76
CA ALA A 80 0.56 -5.77 4.56
C ALA A 80 -0.38 -4.57 4.76
N THR A 81 0.17 -3.39 5.03
CA THR A 81 -0.59 -2.15 5.22
C THR A 81 -0.43 -1.24 4.00
N PHE A 82 -1.54 -0.70 3.52
CA PHE A 82 -1.59 0.22 2.39
C PHE A 82 -2.37 1.48 2.78
N ARG A 83 -1.99 2.61 2.22
CA ARG A 83 -2.76 3.85 2.26
C ARG A 83 -3.61 3.94 1.00
N VAL A 84 -4.91 4.14 1.18
CA VAL A 84 -5.82 4.45 0.09
C VAL A 84 -5.70 5.93 -0.27
N VAL A 85 -5.27 6.21 -1.49
CA VAL A 85 -5.18 7.57 -2.03
C VAL A 85 -6.28 7.74 -3.07
N LEU A 86 -7.22 8.65 -2.83
CA LEU A 86 -8.31 8.88 -3.76
C LEU A 86 -7.85 9.77 -4.90
N ASN A 87 -8.38 9.49 -6.10
CA ASN A 87 -8.15 10.37 -7.23
C ASN A 87 -8.85 11.71 -7.01
N GLU A 88 -8.14 12.83 -7.17
CA GLU A 88 -8.56 14.19 -6.78
C GLU A 88 -9.88 14.65 -7.45
N SER A 89 -10.27 14.04 -8.56
CA SER A 89 -11.57 14.27 -9.22
C SER A 89 -12.77 13.74 -8.42
N SER A 90 -12.56 12.91 -7.41
CA SER A 90 -13.62 12.35 -6.56
C SER A 90 -13.88 13.24 -5.33
N SER A 91 -14.58 14.36 -5.55
CA SER A 91 -15.14 15.17 -4.46
C SER A 91 -16.48 14.59 -3.99
N PRO A 92 -16.79 14.58 -2.67
CA PRO A 92 -15.99 15.04 -1.54
C PRO A 92 -14.91 14.02 -1.09
N LYS A 93 -13.80 14.53 -0.51
CA LYS A 93 -12.77 13.71 0.13
C LYS A 93 -13.40 13.00 1.36
N PRO A 94 -13.43 11.67 1.40
CA PRO A 94 -14.04 10.91 2.46
C PRO A 94 -13.26 11.01 3.77
N SER A 95 -14.02 10.94 4.86
CA SER A 95 -13.50 11.02 6.23
C SER A 95 -12.78 9.75 6.67
N SER A 96 -13.12 8.63 6.05
CA SER A 96 -12.60 7.30 6.34
C SER A 96 -12.55 6.47 5.06
N VAL A 97 -11.70 5.45 5.07
CA VAL A 97 -11.60 4.50 3.98
C VAL A 97 -12.90 3.72 3.69
N LYS A 98 -13.83 3.64 4.64
CA LYS A 98 -15.14 2.98 4.46
C LYS A 98 -15.99 3.65 3.38
N ASP A 99 -15.76 4.93 3.12
CA ASP A 99 -16.48 5.70 2.11
C ASP A 99 -15.83 5.60 0.71
N ALA A 100 -14.76 4.80 0.57
CA ALA A 100 -14.03 4.64 -0.69
C ALA A 100 -14.73 3.68 -1.68
N THR A 101 -15.72 2.90 -1.24
CA THR A 101 -16.51 2.04 -2.12
C THR A 101 -17.22 2.87 -3.20
N GLY A 102 -17.13 2.42 -4.44
CA GLY A 102 -17.62 3.10 -5.63
C GLY A 102 -16.69 4.18 -6.18
N LYS A 103 -15.56 4.47 -5.52
CA LYS A 103 -14.58 5.48 -5.94
C LYS A 103 -13.37 4.86 -6.63
N TYR A 104 -12.66 5.70 -7.38
CA TYR A 104 -11.37 5.37 -7.95
C TYR A 104 -10.24 5.75 -6.98
N VAL A 105 -9.37 4.79 -6.70
CA VAL A 105 -8.29 4.89 -5.72
C VAL A 105 -6.98 4.37 -6.28
N MET A 106 -5.88 4.83 -5.69
CA MET A 106 -4.56 4.22 -5.80
C MET A 106 -4.18 3.65 -4.43
N LEU A 107 -3.46 2.54 -4.43
CA LEU A 107 -2.99 1.91 -3.19
C LEU A 107 -1.50 2.14 -3.04
N GLU A 108 -1.11 2.90 -2.02
CA GLU A 108 0.29 3.18 -1.69
C GLU A 108 0.73 2.24 -0.56
N PRO A 109 1.76 1.40 -0.72
CA PRO A 109 2.27 0.59 0.39
C PRO A 109 2.78 1.48 1.52
N PHE A 110 2.52 1.10 2.78
CA PHE A 110 2.83 1.92 3.95
C PHE A 110 4.26 2.46 3.93
N SER A 111 5.26 1.60 3.74
CA SER A 111 6.69 1.97 3.78
C SER A 111 7.25 2.57 2.48
N LEU A 112 6.42 2.76 1.44
CA LEU A 112 6.83 3.23 0.10
C LEU A 112 6.01 4.44 -0.35
N SER A 113 6.10 5.54 0.40
CA SER A 113 5.42 6.78 0.03
C SER A 113 5.78 7.26 -1.39
N GLY A 114 4.78 7.61 -2.17
CA GLY A 114 4.91 8.03 -3.58
C GLY A 114 5.04 6.87 -4.57
N MET A 115 4.95 5.61 -4.14
CA MET A 115 4.86 4.45 -5.03
C MET A 115 3.50 3.78 -4.86
N PHE A 116 2.97 3.22 -5.94
CA PHE A 116 1.62 2.68 -5.96
C PHE A 116 1.60 1.27 -6.51
N LEU A 117 0.60 0.51 -6.08
CA LEU A 117 0.16 -0.71 -6.74
C LEU A 117 -0.17 -0.39 -8.20
N VAL A 118 0.41 -1.13 -9.14
CA VAL A 118 0.18 -0.97 -10.58
C VAL A 118 -0.17 -2.30 -11.24
N GLN A 119 -1.11 -2.26 -12.18
CA GLN A 119 -1.37 -3.37 -13.09
C GLN A 119 -0.43 -3.33 -14.29
N GLN A 120 -0.01 -4.51 -14.78
CA GLN A 120 0.95 -4.67 -15.87
C GLN A 120 0.34 -5.38 -17.09
N GLY A 121 -0.99 -5.33 -17.22
CA GLY A 121 -1.75 -6.07 -18.23
C GLY A 121 -2.48 -7.29 -17.68
N LYS A 122 -3.35 -7.85 -18.52
CA LYS A 122 -4.16 -9.03 -18.22
C LYS A 122 -3.28 -10.25 -17.91
N ASP A 123 -3.62 -10.94 -16.83
CA ASP A 123 -2.98 -12.13 -16.29
C ASP A 123 -1.49 -11.96 -15.96
N VAL A 124 -1.03 -10.70 -15.85
CA VAL A 124 0.31 -10.34 -15.37
C VAL A 124 0.24 -9.99 -13.89
N ASN A 125 1.28 -10.36 -13.16
CA ASN A 125 1.40 -10.05 -11.73
C ASN A 125 1.37 -8.54 -11.50
N LEU A 126 0.76 -8.14 -10.38
CA LEU A 126 0.79 -6.76 -9.92
C LEU A 126 2.19 -6.41 -9.42
N ALA A 127 2.54 -5.13 -9.55
CA ALA A 127 3.81 -4.60 -9.07
C ALA A 127 3.59 -3.32 -8.26
N VAL A 128 4.67 -2.81 -7.68
CA VAL A 128 4.73 -1.48 -7.06
C VAL A 128 5.70 -0.62 -7.85
N ALA A 129 5.23 0.53 -8.33
CA ALA A 129 6.05 1.46 -9.10
C ALA A 129 5.73 2.91 -8.72
N SER A 130 6.65 3.83 -9.03
CA SER A 130 6.31 5.25 -9.09
C SER A 130 5.26 5.41 -10.19
N SER A 131 4.11 6.02 -9.91
CA SER A 131 3.14 6.30 -10.94
C SER A 131 3.32 7.72 -11.45
N ASP A 132 3.41 7.87 -12.77
CA ASP A 132 3.43 9.17 -13.45
C ASP A 132 1.99 9.71 -13.63
N GLY A 133 0.98 8.92 -13.22
CA GLY A 133 -0.45 9.20 -13.34
C GLY A 133 -1.02 9.11 -14.76
N THR A 134 -0.20 8.82 -15.77
CA THR A 134 -0.53 9.02 -17.20
C THR A 134 -1.20 7.82 -17.89
N ASP A 135 -1.01 6.60 -17.41
CA ASP A 135 -1.53 5.38 -18.07
C ASP A 135 -2.72 4.72 -17.35
N GLY A 136 -3.13 5.26 -16.20
CA GLY A 136 -4.21 4.72 -15.37
C GLY A 136 -3.89 3.36 -14.73
N SER A 137 -2.64 2.87 -14.80
CA SER A 137 -2.27 1.54 -14.30
C SER A 137 -2.32 1.40 -12.79
N SER A 138 -2.27 2.50 -12.05
CA SER A 138 -2.38 2.53 -10.58
C SER A 138 -3.81 2.76 -10.09
N LEU A 139 -4.75 3.00 -10.99
CA LEU A 139 -6.09 3.42 -10.64
C LEU A 139 -7.05 2.22 -10.62
N PHE A 140 -7.65 1.98 -9.46
CA PHE A 140 -8.63 0.92 -9.25
C PHE A 140 -9.95 1.49 -8.78
N ARG A 141 -11.07 1.02 -9.34
CA ARG A 141 -12.39 1.27 -8.79
C ARG A 141 -12.69 0.25 -7.71
N LEU A 142 -12.98 0.71 -6.50
CA LEU A 142 -13.48 -0.17 -5.44
C LEU A 142 -14.96 -0.43 -5.68
N VAL A 143 -15.35 -1.69 -5.78
CA VAL A 143 -16.75 -2.11 -5.91
C VAL A 143 -17.10 -3.12 -4.82
N SER A 144 -18.39 -3.34 -4.58
CA SER A 144 -18.84 -4.43 -3.70
C SER A 144 -18.25 -5.76 -4.17
N GLY A 145 -17.87 -6.62 -3.22
CA GLY A 145 -17.24 -7.90 -3.53
C GLY A 145 -18.06 -8.73 -4.51
N LEU A 146 -17.39 -9.24 -5.54
CA LEU A 146 -18.01 -10.09 -6.56
C LEU A 146 -18.59 -11.39 -5.98
N ASP A 147 -18.11 -11.81 -4.81
CA ASP A 147 -18.63 -12.97 -4.07
C ASP A 147 -19.99 -12.72 -3.39
N GLY A 148 -20.48 -11.47 -3.40
CA GLY A 148 -21.76 -11.08 -2.83
C GLY A 148 -21.81 -11.10 -1.30
N LYS A 149 -20.68 -11.32 -0.63
CA LYS A 149 -20.62 -11.30 0.83
C LYS A 149 -20.63 -9.87 1.36
N GLU A 150 -21.25 -9.67 2.51
CA GLU A 150 -21.21 -8.38 3.18
C GLU A 150 -19.78 -8.07 3.67
N GLY A 151 -19.34 -6.83 3.48
CA GLY A 151 -18.02 -6.37 3.93
C GLY A 151 -16.85 -6.77 3.03
N THR A 152 -17.10 -7.46 1.91
CA THR A 152 -16.07 -7.71 0.89
C THR A 152 -16.11 -6.62 -0.20
N ILE A 153 -14.93 -6.36 -0.78
CA ILE A 153 -14.74 -5.46 -1.91
C ILE A 153 -13.97 -6.16 -3.01
N SER A 154 -14.15 -5.69 -4.24
CA SER A 154 -13.32 -6.06 -5.38
C SER A 154 -12.68 -4.80 -5.97
N MET A 155 -11.45 -4.95 -6.46
CA MET A 155 -10.66 -3.86 -7.05
C MET A 155 -10.64 -4.03 -8.55
N GLU A 156 -11.45 -3.25 -9.26
CA GLU A 156 -11.54 -3.26 -10.72
C GLU A 156 -10.49 -2.29 -11.31
N SER A 157 -9.80 -2.69 -12.38
CA SER A 157 -8.86 -1.81 -13.09
C SER A 157 -9.61 -0.68 -13.80
N ALA A 158 -9.15 0.56 -13.64
CA ALA A 158 -9.74 1.69 -14.36
C ALA A 158 -9.42 1.69 -15.87
N SER A 159 -8.32 1.06 -16.28
CA SER A 159 -7.89 1.01 -17.67
C SER A 159 -8.35 -0.25 -18.42
N GLN A 160 -8.91 -1.24 -17.71
CA GLN A 160 -9.37 -2.51 -18.26
C GLN A 160 -10.68 -2.92 -17.58
N GLU A 161 -11.79 -2.66 -18.26
CA GLU A 161 -13.14 -3.00 -17.81
C GLU A 161 -13.27 -4.50 -17.55
N ASP A 162 -14.04 -4.86 -16.51
CA ASP A 162 -14.26 -6.24 -16.07
C ASP A 162 -12.98 -7.01 -15.65
N CYS A 163 -11.87 -6.32 -15.42
CA CYS A 163 -10.63 -6.90 -14.93
C CYS A 163 -10.35 -6.49 -13.48
N PHE A 164 -10.10 -7.49 -12.63
CA PHE A 164 -10.00 -7.33 -11.18
C PHE A 164 -8.67 -7.82 -10.63
N VAL A 165 -8.23 -7.24 -9.51
CA VAL A 165 -7.17 -7.81 -8.69
C VAL A 165 -7.59 -9.20 -8.23
N PHE A 166 -6.75 -10.19 -8.48
CA PHE A 166 -7.08 -11.60 -8.32
C PHE A 166 -5.93 -12.38 -7.68
N SER A 167 -6.24 -13.14 -6.64
CA SER A 167 -5.33 -14.02 -5.91
C SER A 167 -5.54 -15.51 -6.20
N GLY A 168 -6.70 -15.88 -6.76
CA GLY A 168 -7.14 -17.28 -6.84
C GLY A 168 -7.93 -17.72 -5.61
N VAL A 169 -8.35 -19.00 -5.60
CA VAL A 169 -9.09 -19.58 -4.47
C VAL A 169 -8.31 -20.65 -3.69
N ASP A 170 -7.20 -21.12 -4.23
CA ASP A 170 -6.36 -22.19 -3.65
C ASP A 170 -4.91 -21.70 -3.51
N TYR A 171 -4.69 -20.63 -2.76
CA TYR A 171 -3.38 -20.00 -2.64
C TYR A 171 -2.63 -20.39 -1.35
N LYS A 172 -1.31 -20.26 -1.40
CA LYS A 172 -0.39 -20.44 -0.27
C LYS A 172 0.34 -19.12 -0.01
N SER A 173 1.04 -19.03 1.12
CA SER A 173 1.95 -17.91 1.38
C SER A 173 2.90 -17.72 0.20
N GLY A 174 3.02 -16.51 -0.32
CA GLY A 174 3.83 -16.17 -1.48
C GLY A 174 3.10 -16.24 -2.82
N THR A 175 1.81 -16.62 -2.88
CA THR A 175 1.05 -16.56 -4.13
C THR A 175 0.95 -15.12 -4.62
N SER A 176 1.48 -14.83 -5.81
CA SER A 176 1.41 -13.50 -6.42
C SER A 176 0.00 -13.15 -6.88
N LEU A 177 -0.39 -11.89 -6.67
CA LEU A 177 -1.62 -11.36 -7.20
C LEU A 177 -1.40 -10.87 -8.63
N LYS A 178 -2.44 -10.99 -9.44
CA LYS A 178 -2.46 -10.56 -10.83
C LYS A 178 -3.73 -9.79 -11.16
N LEU A 179 -3.75 -9.13 -12.30
CA LEU A 179 -4.99 -8.63 -12.88
C LEU A 179 -5.65 -9.78 -13.68
N SER A 180 -6.91 -10.12 -13.41
CA SER A 180 -7.61 -11.15 -14.16
C SER A 180 -9.01 -10.69 -14.55
N CYS A 181 -9.45 -11.04 -15.75
CA CYS A 181 -10.68 -10.51 -16.34
C CYS A 181 -11.80 -11.54 -16.32
N LYS A 182 -13.00 -11.04 -16.03
CA LYS A 182 -14.22 -11.82 -16.03
C LYS A 182 -14.49 -12.32 -17.46
N SER A 183 -14.75 -13.62 -17.61
CA SER A 183 -15.33 -14.18 -18.83
C SER A 183 -16.85 -14.19 -18.72
N GLU A 184 -17.55 -14.34 -19.85
CA GLU A 184 -19.03 -14.39 -19.89
C GLU A 184 -19.63 -15.48 -18.98
N SER A 185 -18.86 -16.53 -18.66
CA SER A 185 -19.20 -17.60 -17.72
C SER A 185 -18.46 -17.45 -16.38
N SER A 186 -18.58 -16.30 -15.71
CA SER A 186 -17.81 -16.07 -14.49
C SER A 186 -18.18 -17.07 -13.38
N ASP A 187 -17.26 -17.99 -13.09
CA ASP A 187 -17.47 -19.01 -12.07
C ASP A 187 -17.40 -18.41 -10.66
N ALA A 188 -18.13 -18.98 -9.72
CA ALA A 188 -18.09 -18.59 -8.30
C ALA A 188 -16.66 -18.54 -7.71
N LYS A 189 -15.75 -19.33 -8.28
CA LYS A 189 -14.31 -19.29 -7.93
C LYS A 189 -13.64 -17.97 -8.32
N PHE A 190 -13.96 -17.41 -9.49
CA PHE A 190 -13.43 -16.11 -9.89
C PHE A 190 -13.87 -15.05 -8.91
N ASN A 191 -15.16 -15.01 -8.61
CA ASN A 191 -15.75 -14.04 -7.69
C ASN A 191 -15.12 -14.10 -6.30
N ALA A 192 -14.94 -15.31 -5.75
CA ALA A 192 -14.25 -15.50 -4.48
C ALA A 192 -12.78 -15.05 -4.53
N GLY A 193 -12.04 -15.41 -5.58
CA GLY A 193 -10.62 -15.05 -5.73
C GLY A 193 -10.35 -13.57 -6.03
N ALA A 194 -11.38 -12.80 -6.42
CA ALA A 194 -11.33 -11.36 -6.68
C ALA A 194 -12.00 -10.52 -5.58
N SER A 195 -12.47 -11.14 -4.49
CA SER A 195 -13.15 -10.46 -3.38
C SER A 195 -12.30 -10.50 -2.12
N PHE A 196 -12.15 -9.36 -1.46
CA PHE A 196 -11.29 -9.19 -0.29
C PHE A 196 -12.06 -8.52 0.84
N VAL A 197 -11.87 -8.94 2.07
CA VAL A 197 -12.29 -8.18 3.26
C VAL A 197 -11.32 -7.02 3.44
N MET A 198 -11.86 -5.81 3.49
CA MET A 198 -11.10 -4.58 3.67
C MET A 198 -11.15 -4.15 5.14
N ASN A 199 -10.04 -4.34 5.83
CA ASN A 199 -9.87 -3.99 7.25
C ASN A 199 -9.07 -2.70 7.40
N ASN A 200 -9.04 -2.16 8.61
CA ASN A 200 -8.07 -1.11 8.96
C ASN A 200 -6.63 -1.61 8.74
N GLY A 201 -5.70 -0.68 8.58
CA GLY A 201 -4.27 -0.97 8.52
C GLY A 201 -3.80 -1.76 9.74
N ILE A 202 -2.86 -2.69 9.54
CA ILE A 202 -2.27 -3.48 10.63
C ILE A 202 -1.19 -2.65 11.35
N SER A 203 -0.55 -1.74 10.60
CA SER A 203 0.36 -0.71 11.08
C SER A 203 -0.30 0.68 10.99
N GLU A 204 0.11 1.58 11.87
CA GLU A 204 -0.33 2.97 11.91
C GLU A 204 0.86 3.92 11.92
N TYR A 205 0.69 5.12 11.38
CA TYR A 205 1.71 6.17 11.49
C TYR A 205 1.80 6.68 12.92
N HIS A 206 3.04 6.80 13.40
CA HIS A 206 3.35 7.48 14.65
C HIS A 206 3.01 8.99 14.55
N PRO A 207 2.59 9.67 15.63
CA PRO A 207 2.28 11.11 15.57
C PRO A 207 3.44 12.01 15.13
N ILE A 208 4.67 11.56 15.39
CA ILE A 208 5.90 12.15 14.86
C ILE A 208 6.32 11.26 13.68
N ILE A 209 5.97 11.69 12.47
CA ILE A 209 6.26 10.96 11.24
C ILE A 209 6.52 11.95 10.10
N PHE A 210 7.50 11.66 9.27
CA PHE A 210 7.85 12.49 8.12
C PHE A 210 8.11 11.63 6.89
N VAL A 211 7.84 12.17 5.71
CA VAL A 211 8.33 11.64 4.44
C VAL A 211 9.60 12.37 4.07
N ALA A 212 10.70 11.64 3.89
CA ALA A 212 11.94 12.17 3.34
C ALA A 212 12.15 11.73 1.89
N LYS A 213 12.50 12.66 1.01
CA LYS A 213 12.74 12.38 -0.42
C LYS A 213 14.09 11.71 -0.64
N GLY A 214 14.07 10.52 -1.23
CA GLY A 214 15.28 9.79 -1.61
C GLY A 214 15.65 9.90 -3.07
N ALA A 215 16.77 9.28 -3.42
CA ALA A 215 17.22 9.19 -4.81
C ALA A 215 16.31 8.26 -5.64
N ASN A 216 15.96 7.09 -5.07
CA ASN A 216 15.19 6.04 -5.75
C ASN A 216 13.76 5.90 -5.21
N ARG A 217 13.54 6.21 -3.93
CA ARG A 217 12.24 6.13 -3.26
C ARG A 217 12.16 7.12 -2.10
N ASN A 218 10.98 7.39 -1.58
CA ASN A 218 10.85 8.16 -0.34
C ASN A 218 10.94 7.26 0.89
N TYR A 219 11.28 7.86 2.04
CA TYR A 219 11.42 7.18 3.33
C TYR A 219 10.42 7.71 4.34
N LEU A 220 9.80 6.80 5.08
CA LEU A 220 9.04 7.15 6.27
C LEU A 220 9.95 7.22 7.49
N LEU A 221 10.12 8.41 8.04
CA LEU A 221 10.95 8.70 9.20
C LEU A 221 10.09 8.81 10.46
N ALA A 222 10.32 7.94 11.44
CA ALA A 222 9.68 7.95 12.76
C ALA A 222 10.73 7.91 13.88
N PRO A 223 10.40 8.27 15.13
CA PRO A 223 11.31 8.08 16.26
C PRO A 223 11.82 6.64 16.33
N LEU A 224 13.12 6.43 16.52
CA LEU A 224 13.74 5.10 16.59
C LEU A 224 13.02 4.17 17.57
N LEU A 225 12.57 4.71 18.70
CA LEU A 225 11.88 3.94 19.75
C LEU A 225 10.44 3.56 19.39
N SER A 226 9.88 4.03 18.27
CA SER A 226 8.57 3.56 17.77
C SER A 226 8.67 2.26 16.99
N PHE A 227 9.86 1.92 16.49
CA PHE A 227 10.10 0.66 15.77
C PHE A 227 10.16 -0.49 16.77
N ARG A 228 9.53 -1.61 16.40
CA ARG A 228 9.57 -2.87 17.15
C ARG A 228 10.40 -3.89 16.40
N ASP A 229 9.75 -4.81 15.68
CA ASP A 229 10.38 -5.87 14.90
C ASP A 229 10.41 -5.54 13.39
N GLU A 230 10.56 -4.25 13.10
CA GLU A 230 10.57 -3.68 11.76
C GLU A 230 12.00 -3.34 11.34
N TYR A 231 12.29 -3.45 10.04
CA TYR A 231 13.58 -3.02 9.51
C TYR A 231 13.66 -1.50 9.42
N TYR A 232 14.79 -0.93 9.87
CA TYR A 232 15.01 0.50 9.86
C TYR A 232 16.45 0.89 9.51
N THR A 233 16.59 2.12 9.02
CA THR A 233 17.88 2.79 8.77
C THR A 233 17.96 4.05 9.63
N VAL A 234 19.04 4.19 10.41
CA VAL A 234 19.30 5.38 11.25
C VAL A 234 20.18 6.39 10.51
N TYR A 235 21.17 5.91 9.77
CA TYR A 235 22.15 6.75 9.09
C TYR A 235 21.87 6.75 7.60
N PHE A 236 21.67 7.95 7.05
CA PHE A 236 21.40 8.17 5.62
C PHE A 236 22.62 8.75 4.92
N ASN A 237 22.80 8.38 3.66
CA ASN A 237 23.70 9.05 2.75
C ASN A 237 22.95 10.24 2.16
N ILE A 238 23.20 11.44 2.71
CA ILE A 238 22.51 12.65 2.27
C ILE A 238 23.37 13.31 1.19
N GLN A 239 22.87 13.27 -0.04
CA GLN A 239 23.50 13.93 -1.17
C GLN A 239 22.87 15.33 -1.30
N ALA A 240 23.71 16.34 -1.07
CA ALA A 240 23.37 17.77 -1.21
C ALA A 240 23.58 18.27 -2.64
#